data_AF-A0A7C4TIC9-F1
#
_entry.id   AF-A0A7C4TIC9-F1
#
_cell.length_a   1.000
_cell.length_b   1.000
_cell.length_c   1.000
_cell.angle_alpha   90.00
_cell.angle_beta   90.00
_cell.angle_gamma   90.00
#
_symmetry.space_group_name_H-M   'P 1'
#
loop_
_entity.id
_entity.type
_entity.pdbx_description
1 polymer ?
#
loop_
_entity_poly.entity_id
_entity_poly.type
_entity_poly.pdbx_seq_one_letter_code
_entity_poly.pdbx_strand_id
1 'polypeptide(L)'
;MNVRFEIEGIVRKAIWDYPLEAIREAVINALIHRDYLSTAEIQIRLYDDKIWIWNPGKLPPQINVEDLKKEHSSYPRNPLIANVFYLSGFIERWGSGTKRWLNYVRNRDYQSQNIEKNKADFPFIFSKISIQKKI
;
A
#
# COMPACT_ATOMS: atom_id res chain seq x y z
N MET A 1 -16.25 0.25 1.66
CA MET A 1 -15.33 0.06 2.81
C MET A 1 -16.20 -0.01 4.05
N ASN A 2 -16.21 -1.13 4.77
CA ASN A 2 -17.04 -1.25 5.97
C ASN A 2 -16.18 -1.26 7.24
N VAL A 3 -16.82 -0.87 8.34
CA VAL A 3 -16.28 -0.99 9.69
C VAL A 3 -17.27 -1.83 10.50
N ARG A 4 -16.75 -2.86 11.15
CA ARG A 4 -17.48 -3.65 12.14
C ARG A 4 -17.00 -3.25 13.52
N PHE A 5 -17.86 -3.40 14.51
CA PHE A 5 -17.53 -3.09 15.89
C PHE A 5 -17.63 -4.36 16.71
N GLU A 6 -16.55 -4.68 17.41
CA GLU A 6 -16.50 -5.78 18.37
C GLU A 6 -16.26 -5.21 19.77
N ILE A 7 -16.83 -5.86 20.78
CA ILE A 7 -16.61 -5.48 22.19
C ILE A 7 -15.60 -6.46 22.76
N GLU A 8 -14.39 -5.98 23.06
CA GLU A 8 -13.36 -6.72 23.79
C GLU A 8 -13.38 -6.23 25.24
N GLY A 9 -14.01 -7.01 26.14
CA GLY A 9 -14.20 -6.62 27.54
C GLY A 9 -15.17 -5.44 27.69
N ILE A 10 -14.66 -4.29 28.16
CA ILE A 10 -15.43 -3.03 28.28
C ILE A 10 -15.16 -2.04 27.15
N VAL A 11 -14.26 -2.37 26.22
CA VAL A 11 -13.81 -1.45 25.17
C VAL A 11 -14.39 -1.87 23.82
N ARG A 12 -14.99 -0.90 23.12
CA ARG A 12 -15.43 -1.07 21.73
C ARG A 12 -14.23 -0.90 20.79
N LYS A 13 -14.00 -1.89 19.94
CA LYS A 13 -12.94 -1.91 18.94
C LYS A 13 -13.53 -1.81 17.54
N ALA A 14 -12.99 -0.91 16.72
CA ALA A 14 -13.35 -0.77 15.32
C ALA A 14 -12.47 -1.70 14.46
N ILE A 15 -13.10 -2.59 13.70
CA ILE A 15 -12.45 -3.54 12.80
C ILE A 15 -12.77 -3.13 11.36
N TRP A 16 -11.76 -2.61 10.70
CA TRP A 16 -11.82 -2.20 9.30
C TRP A 16 -11.68 -3.40 8.36
N ASP A 17 -12.39 -3.35 7.23
CA ASP A 17 -12.26 -4.34 6.15
C ASP A 17 -10.86 -4.37 5.52
N TYR A 18 -10.05 -3.33 5.70
CA TYR A 18 -8.67 -3.25 5.23
C TYR A 18 -7.78 -2.62 6.31
N PRO A 19 -6.49 -3.02 6.40
CA PRO A 19 -5.54 -2.38 7.30
C PRO A 19 -5.28 -0.94 6.85
N LEU A 20 -5.75 0.03 7.66
CA LEU A 20 -5.63 1.45 7.34
C LEU A 20 -4.17 1.89 7.21
N GLU A 21 -3.28 1.25 7.99
CA GLU A 21 -1.83 1.47 7.95
C GLU A 21 -1.24 1.11 6.60
N ALA A 22 -1.72 0.02 5.99
CA ALA A 22 -1.28 -0.42 4.67
C ALA A 22 -1.81 0.52 3.58
N ILE A 23 -3.07 0.96 3.68
CA ILE A 23 -3.65 1.96 2.76
C ILE A 23 -2.83 3.25 2.82
N ARG A 24 -2.55 3.75 4.03
CA ARG A 24 -1.74 4.95 4.25
C ARG A 24 -0.35 4.82 3.60
N GLU A 25 0.33 3.70 3.82
CA GLU A 25 1.66 3.44 3.23
C GLU A 25 1.60 3.45 1.70
N ALA A 26 0.59 2.80 1.09
CA ALA A 26 0.44 2.77 -0.36
C ALA A 26 0.14 4.15 -0.96
N VAL A 27 -0.69 4.96 -0.30
CA VAL A 27 -0.97 6.34 -0.74
C VAL A 27 0.29 7.21 -0.65
N ILE A 28 1.06 7.09 0.42
CA ILE A 28 2.32 7.83 0.57
C ILE A 28 3.32 7.41 -0.51
N ASN A 29 3.47 6.11 -0.76
CA ASN A 29 4.35 5.63 -1.82
C ASN A 29 3.90 6.13 -3.21
N ALA A 30 2.59 6.15 -3.47
CA ALA A 30 2.04 6.71 -4.71
C ALA A 30 2.40 8.20 -4.87
N LEU A 31 2.36 9.00 -3.79
CA LEU A 31 2.75 10.41 -3.79
C LEU A 31 4.26 10.61 -3.98
N ILE A 32 5.10 9.82 -3.31
CA ILE A 32 6.56 9.91 -3.35
C ILE A 32 7.11 9.49 -4.71
N HIS A 33 6.52 8.48 -5.34
CA HIS A 33 7.03 7.90 -6.58
C HIS A 33 6.30 8.38 -7.85
N ARG A 34 5.31 9.27 -7.71
CA ARG A 34 4.61 9.89 -8.84
C ARG A 34 5.56 10.61 -9.79
N ASP A 35 5.36 10.39 -11.08
CA ASP A 35 5.89 11.22 -12.15
C ASP A 35 5.08 12.51 -12.26
N TYR A 36 5.61 13.60 -11.68
CA TYR A 36 4.94 14.90 -11.69
C TYR A 36 4.98 15.62 -13.04
N LEU A 37 5.72 15.10 -14.02
CA LEU A 37 5.66 15.59 -15.40
C LEU A 37 4.45 15.02 -16.17
N SER A 38 3.84 13.95 -15.66
CA SER A 38 2.62 13.39 -16.21
C SER A 38 1.39 14.20 -15.80
N THR A 39 0.48 14.40 -16.75
CA THR A 39 -0.86 14.98 -16.50
C THR A 39 -1.82 13.98 -15.86
N ALA A 40 -1.49 12.69 -15.81
CA ALA A 40 -2.33 11.67 -15.20
C ALA A 40 -2.34 11.80 -13.67
N GLU A 41 -3.48 11.60 -13.04
CA GLU A 41 -3.62 11.70 -11.58
C GLU A 41 -3.31 10.38 -10.87
N ILE A 42 -3.11 10.43 -9.55
CA ILE A 42 -3.16 9.22 -8.73
C ILE A 42 -4.61 8.73 -8.73
N GLN A 43 -4.82 7.48 -9.09
CA GLN A 43 -6.14 6.87 -9.16
C GLN A 43 -6.33 5.93 -7.98
N ILE A 44 -7.41 6.12 -7.23
CA ILE A 44 -7.85 5.21 -6.16
C ILE A 44 -9.21 4.67 -6.56
N ARG A 45 -9.31 3.36 -6.79
CA ARG A 45 -10.55 2.68 -7.17
C ARG A 45 -10.93 1.70 -6.07
N LEU A 46 -12.16 1.81 -5.58
CA LEU A 46 -12.73 0.91 -4.61
C LEU A 46 -13.69 -0.04 -5.31
N TYR A 47 -13.40 -1.33 -5.25
CA TYR A 47 -14.23 -2.43 -5.71
C TYR A 47 -14.77 -3.20 -4.49
N ASP A 48 -15.74 -4.07 -4.71
CA ASP A 48 -16.32 -4.90 -3.65
C ASP A 48 -15.29 -5.82 -2.99
N ASP A 49 -14.31 -6.25 -3.79
CA ASP A 49 -13.28 -7.21 -3.45
C ASP A 49 -11.86 -6.62 -3.48
N LYS A 50 -11.64 -5.34 -3.81
CA LYS A 50 -10.29 -4.76 -3.81
C LYS A 50 -10.24 -3.24 -3.75
N ILE A 51 -9.14 -2.70 -3.21
CA ILE A 51 -8.73 -1.30 -3.39
C ILE A 51 -7.58 -1.31 -4.39
N TRP A 52 -7.67 -0.53 -5.45
CA TRP A 52 -6.63 -0.38 -6.44
C TRP A 52 -6.10 1.06 -6.38
N ILE A 53 -4.83 1.22 -6.05
CA ILE A 53 -4.15 2.52 -5.97
C ILE A 53 -3.07 2.54 -7.04
N TRP A 54 -3.12 3.53 -7.92
CA TRP A 54 -2.19 3.67 -9.04
C TRP A 54 -1.70 5.09 -9.15
N ASN A 55 -0.45 5.28 -9.55
CA ASN A 55 0.11 6.58 -9.90
C ASN A 55 0.85 6.47 -11.24
N PRO A 56 0.95 7.56 -12.01
CA PRO A 56 1.89 7.59 -13.12
C PRO A 56 3.29 7.50 -12.52
N GLY A 57 4.04 6.45 -12.82
CA GLY A 57 5.33 6.22 -12.18
C GLY A 57 5.93 4.87 -12.49
N LYS A 58 7.16 4.89 -13.00
CA LYS A 58 7.97 3.68 -13.25
C LYS A 58 8.84 3.35 -12.04
N LEU A 59 9.03 2.05 -11.84
CA LEU A 59 10.01 1.53 -10.90
C LEU A 59 11.41 2.09 -11.24
N PRO A 60 12.19 2.52 -10.24
CA PRO A 60 13.57 2.95 -10.47
C PRO A 60 14.38 1.82 -11.12
N PRO A 61 15.29 2.11 -12.06
CA PRO A 61 16.09 1.09 -12.75
C PRO A 61 16.96 0.25 -11.80
N GLN A 62 17.18 0.72 -10.57
CA GLN A 62 17.94 0.03 -9.52
C GLN A 62 17.15 -1.08 -8.81
N ILE A 63 15.83 -1.14 -8.99
CA ILE A 63 14.95 -2.04 -8.23
C ILE A 63 14.18 -2.93 -9.22
N ASN A 64 14.17 -4.24 -8.98
CA ASN A 64 13.29 -5.17 -9.68
C ASN A 64 12.03 -5.45 -8.86
N VAL A 65 11.01 -6.00 -9.52
CA VAL A 65 9.73 -6.36 -8.87
C VAL A 65 9.94 -7.37 -7.74
N GLU A 66 10.89 -8.29 -7.91
CA GLU A 66 11.24 -9.29 -6.91
C GLU A 66 11.87 -8.68 -5.65
N ASP A 67 12.56 -7.53 -5.78
CA ASP A 67 13.24 -6.85 -4.68
C ASP A 67 12.26 -6.15 -3.75
N LEU A 68 11.09 -5.76 -4.26
CA LEU A 68 9.99 -5.16 -3.47
C LEU A 68 9.45 -6.08 -2.37
N LYS A 69 9.71 -7.39 -2.46
CA LYS A 69 9.32 -8.37 -1.44
C LYS A 69 10.37 -8.54 -0.33
N LYS A 70 11.53 -7.90 -0.47
CA LYS A 70 12.68 -7.96 0.44
C LYS A 70 13.00 -6.57 0.96
N GLU A 71 13.97 -6.49 1.86
CA GLU A 71 14.56 -5.20 2.22
C GLU A 71 15.40 -4.70 1.05
N HIS A 72 15.19 -3.45 0.68
CA HIS A 72 15.90 -2.78 -0.41
C HIS A 72 16.16 -1.32 -0.07
N SER A 73 17.12 -0.70 -0.75
CA SER A 73 17.30 0.75 -0.68
C SER A 73 16.08 1.46 -1.27
N SER A 74 15.65 2.54 -0.64
CA SER A 74 14.58 3.39 -1.18
C SER A 74 15.18 4.36 -2.19
N TYR A 75 14.65 4.36 -3.42
CA TYR A 75 15.02 5.30 -4.48
C TYR A 75 13.81 6.19 -4.82
N PRO A 76 13.50 7.20 -3.98
CA PRO A 76 12.35 8.08 -4.20
C PRO A 76 12.55 8.94 -5.44
N ARG A 77 11.53 9.00 -6.30
CA ARG A 77 11.52 9.90 -7.47
C ARG A 77 11.47 11.36 -7.05
N ASN A 78 10.78 11.65 -5.94
CA ASN A 78 10.63 12.99 -5.39
C ASN A 78 11.23 13.06 -3.98
N PRO A 79 12.56 13.27 -3.84
CA PRO A 79 13.23 13.25 -2.55
C PRO A 79 12.71 14.30 -1.55
N LEU A 80 12.29 15.48 -2.02
CA LEU A 80 11.74 16.53 -1.15
C LEU A 80 10.39 16.10 -0.54
N ILE A 81 9.52 15.48 -1.34
CA ILE A 81 8.24 14.95 -0.85
C ILE A 81 8.50 13.80 0.14
N ALA A 82 9.42 12.90 -0.18
CA ALA A 82 9.83 11.84 0.74
C ALA A 82 10.36 12.41 2.07
N ASN A 83 11.17 13.47 2.01
CA ASN A 83 11.73 14.11 3.19
C ASN A 83 10.64 14.74 4.08
N VAL A 84 9.60 15.34 3.48
CA VAL A 84 8.44 15.84 4.24
C VAL A 84 7.76 14.71 5.01
N PHE A 85 7.48 13.57 4.36
CA PHE A 85 6.89 12.39 5.01
C PHE A 85 7.79 11.77 6.08
N TYR A 86 9.10 11.84 5.90
CA TYR A 86 10.08 11.36 6.87
C TYR A 86 10.09 12.24 8.13
N LEU A 87 10.20 13.56 7.95
CA LEU A 87 10.23 14.52 9.06
C LEU A 87 8.90 14.55 9.83
N SER A 88 7.79 14.25 9.17
CA SER A 88 6.48 14.13 9.81
C SER A 88 6.23 12.76 10.48
N GLY A 89 7.21 11.85 10.44
CA GLY A 89 7.14 10.54 11.09
C GLY A 89 6.25 9.52 10.39
N PHE A 90 5.81 9.79 9.15
CA PHE A 90 4.94 8.89 8.40
C PHE A 90 5.68 7.77 7.66
N ILE A 91 6.98 7.94 7.36
CA ILE A 91 7.82 6.93 6.72
C ILE A 91 9.18 6.80 7.41
N GLU A 92 9.85 5.67 7.18
CA GLU A 92 11.25 5.46 7.53
C GLU A 92 12.13 5.70 6.30
N ARG A 93 13.42 6.06 6.48
CA ARG A 93 14.36 6.27 5.36
C ARG A 93 14.68 5.01 4.55
N TRP A 94 14.45 3.83 5.12
CA TRP A 94 14.91 2.55 4.60
C TRP A 94 13.73 1.86 3.91
N GLY A 95 13.94 1.12 2.81
CA GLY A 95 12.89 0.49 2.00
C GLY A 95 12.15 -0.67 2.68
N SER A 96 11.83 -0.53 3.97
CA SER A 96 10.98 -1.39 4.77
C SER A 96 9.49 -1.19 4.48
N GLY A 97 9.12 -0.07 3.83
CA GLY A 97 7.72 0.31 3.59
C GLY A 97 6.90 -0.77 2.88
N THR A 98 7.41 -1.30 1.76
CA THR A 98 6.74 -2.36 0.98
C THR A 98 6.65 -3.67 1.76
N LYS A 99 7.66 -4.00 2.59
CA LYS A 99 7.65 -5.17 3.46
C LYS A 99 6.65 -5.03 4.61
N ARG A 100 6.58 -3.86 5.26
CA ARG A 100 5.58 -3.55 6.29
C ARG A 100 4.17 -3.62 5.71
N TRP A 101 3.98 -3.07 4.52
CA TRP A 101 2.74 -3.19 3.76
C TRP A 101 2.35 -4.66 3.56
N LEU A 102 3.27 -5.51 3.09
CA LEU A 102 3.04 -6.96 2.95
C LEU A 102 2.69 -7.63 4.29
N ASN A 103 3.33 -7.21 5.39
CA ASN A 103 3.07 -7.75 6.72
C ASN A 103 1.66 -7.36 7.23
N TYR A 104 1.20 -6.12 7.00
CA TYR A 104 -0.15 -5.70 7.38
C TYR A 104 -1.23 -6.53 6.66
N VAL A 105 -1.00 -6.86 5.40
CA VAL A 105 -1.91 -7.69 4.61
C VAL A 105 -1.88 -9.14 5.11
N ARG A 106 -0.69 -9.71 5.33
CA ARG A 106 -0.54 -11.11 5.79
C ARG A 106 -1.08 -11.37 7.20
N ASN A 107 -0.91 -10.44 8.14
CA ASN A 107 -1.24 -10.66 9.55
C ASN A 107 -2.74 -10.64 9.89
N ARG A 108 -3.62 -10.33 8.94
CA ARG A 108 -5.08 -10.27 9.17
C ARG A 108 -5.88 -11.21 8.26
N ASP A 109 -5.26 -12.30 7.79
CA ASP A 109 -5.85 -13.20 6.80
C ASP A 109 -6.35 -12.44 5.55
N TYR A 110 -5.56 -11.50 5.02
CA TYR A 110 -5.78 -10.96 3.68
C TYR A 110 -4.79 -11.60 2.69
N GLN A 111 -5.28 -12.05 1.53
CA GLN A 111 -4.42 -12.54 0.45
C GLN A 111 -3.91 -11.30 -0.27
N SER A 112 -2.61 -11.05 -0.19
CA SER A 112 -1.95 -10.17 -1.14
C SER A 112 -2.01 -10.83 -2.52
N GLN A 113 -3.00 -10.50 -3.35
CA GLN A 113 -3.00 -10.99 -4.73
C GLN A 113 -2.37 -9.96 -5.67
N ASN A 114 -1.19 -10.39 -6.14
CA ASN A 114 -0.54 -10.06 -7.40
C ASN A 114 -0.39 -8.58 -7.78
N ILE A 115 0.86 -8.17 -7.62
CA ILE A 115 1.57 -7.31 -8.55
C ILE A 115 1.28 -7.82 -9.97
N GLU A 116 0.36 -7.19 -10.70
CA GLU A 116 0.15 -7.52 -12.10
C GLU A 116 1.44 -7.15 -12.85
N LYS A 117 2.14 -8.18 -13.33
CA LYS A 117 3.29 -8.05 -14.23
C LYS A 117 2.80 -7.51 -15.57
N ASN A 118 2.56 -6.21 -15.67
CA ASN A 118 2.53 -5.54 -16.95
C ASN A 118 3.39 -4.28 -16.91
N LYS A 119 4.21 -4.18 -17.94
CA LYS A 119 5.31 -3.24 -18.08
C LYS A 119 4.83 -1.80 -17.87
N ALA A 120 5.71 -1.01 -17.25
CA ALA A 120 5.71 0.44 -17.08
C ALA A 120 5.02 1.03 -15.85
N ASP A 121 3.89 0.51 -15.35
CA ASP A 121 3.21 1.15 -14.21
C ASP A 121 2.94 0.15 -13.07
N PHE A 122 3.22 0.56 -11.82
CA PHE A 122 3.02 -0.30 -10.65
C PHE A 122 1.86 0.20 -9.78
N PRO A 123 0.65 -0.36 -9.92
CA PRO A 123 -0.41 -0.12 -8.94
C PRO A 123 -0.14 -0.90 -7.64
N PHE A 124 -0.35 -0.25 -6.49
CA PHE A 124 -0.57 -0.95 -5.22
C PHE A 124 -2.00 -1.51 -5.23
N ILE A 125 -2.13 -2.83 -5.31
CA ILE A 125 -3.43 -3.53 -5.33
C ILE A 125 -3.66 -4.22 -3.98
N PHE A 126 -4.80 -3.94 -3.36
CA PHE A 126 -5.27 -4.57 -2.13
C PHE A 126 -6.49 -5.45 -2.44
N SER A 127 -6.35 -6.77 -2.44
CA SER A 127 -7.52 -7.65 -2.59
C SER A 127 -8.09 -8.07 -1.24
N LYS A 128 -9.41 -7.99 -1.10
CA LYS A 128 -10.24 -8.56 -0.04
C LYS A 128 -10.26 -10.07 -0.23
N ILE A 129 -9.93 -10.84 0.81
CA ILE A 129 -10.41 -12.21 0.85
C ILE A 129 -11.91 -12.14 1.11
N SER A 130 -12.72 -12.73 0.23
CA SER A 130 -14.04 -13.16 0.64
C SER A 130 -13.85 -14.07 1.84
N ILE A 131 -14.09 -13.53 3.04
CA ILE A 131 -14.19 -14.32 4.26
C ILE A 131 -15.22 -15.40 3.91
N GLN A 132 -14.76 -16.60 3.59
CA GLN A 132 -15.64 -17.75 3.54
C GLN A 132 -16.22 -17.79 4.95
N LYS A 133 -17.52 -17.49 5.06
CA LYS A 133 -18.30 -17.80 6.25
C LYS A 133 -17.97 -19.26 6.57
N LYS A 134 -17.15 -19.50 7.59
CA LYS A 134 -17.18 -20.78 8.30
C LYS A 134 -18.57 -20.80 8.93
N ILE A 135 -19.46 -21.54 8.26
CA ILE A 135 -20.71 -22.06 8.84
C ILE A 135 -20.32 -22.96 10.01
#